data_AF-A7RNW4-F1
#
_entry.id   AF-A7RNW4-F1
#
_cell.length_a   1.000
_cell.length_b   1.000
_cell.length_c   1.000
_cell.angle_alpha   90.00
_cell.angle_beta   90.00
_cell.angle_gamma   90.00
#
_symmetry.space_group_name_H-M   'P 1'
#
loop_
_entity.id
_entity.type
_entity.pdbx_description
1 polymer ?
#
loop_
_entity_poly.entity_id
_entity_poly.type
_entity_poly.pdbx_seq_one_letter_code
_entity_poly.pdbx_strand_id
1 'polypeptide(L)'
;SAPGASSDKLMTLVDLQKACGSWELTDALAACLNVSKDVLVNAKPQSIPDLGSDIWATVLVLVWLSGKLFNREDEWEMIANKSKCWLKS
;
A
#
# COMPACT_ATOMS: atom_id res chain seq x y z
N SER A 1 -0.19 -6.39 17.02
CA SER A 1 -0.15 -7.64 16.23
C SER A 1 1.00 -8.50 16.71
N ALA A 2 0.88 -9.83 16.61
CA ALA A 2 2.01 -10.72 16.87
C ALA A 2 3.14 -10.45 15.85
N PRO A 3 4.43 -10.59 16.22
CA PRO A 3 5.57 -10.24 15.35
C PRO A 3 5.57 -10.92 13.97
N GLY A 4 5.02 -12.14 13.86
CA GLY A 4 4.96 -12.90 12.60
C GLY A 4 3.93 -12.38 11.59
N ALA A 5 2.73 -12.00 12.04
CA ALA A 5 1.64 -11.61 11.13
C ALA A 5 1.93 -10.31 10.34
N SER A 6 2.79 -9.43 10.88
CA SER A 6 3.27 -8.24 10.16
C SER A 6 4.25 -8.57 9.04
N SER A 7 5.11 -9.56 9.24
CA SER A 7 6.10 -9.97 8.25
C SER A 7 5.42 -10.65 7.06
N ASP A 8 4.40 -11.48 7.30
CA ASP A 8 3.61 -12.11 6.24
C ASP A 8 2.88 -11.09 5.37
N LYS A 9 2.37 -10.02 5.99
CA LYS A 9 1.73 -8.89 5.27
C LYS A 9 2.73 -8.09 4.46
N LEU A 10 3.93 -7.82 5.00
CA LEU A 10 4.98 -7.14 4.24
C LEU A 10 5.34 -7.93 2.99
N MET A 11 5.56 -9.25 3.11
CA MET A 11 5.84 -10.12 1.95
C MET A 11 4.70 -10.09 0.94
N THR A 12 3.44 -10.16 1.40
CA THR A 12 2.28 -10.03 0.52
C THR A 12 2.28 -8.69 -0.23
N LEU A 13 2.63 -7.58 0.44
CA LEU A 13 2.76 -6.28 -0.21
C LEU A 13 3.90 -6.25 -1.24
N VAL A 14 5.02 -6.93 -0.98
CA VAL A 14 6.10 -7.10 -1.96
C VAL A 14 5.59 -7.84 -3.20
N ASP A 15 4.91 -8.97 -3.02
CA ASP A 15 4.41 -9.81 -4.12
C ASP A 15 3.36 -9.09 -4.97
N LEU A 16 2.55 -8.24 -4.35
CA LEU A 16 1.52 -7.46 -5.04
C LEU A 16 2.09 -6.21 -5.74
N GLN A 17 3.34 -5.81 -5.47
CA GLN A 17 3.92 -4.60 -6.07
C GLN A 17 4.23 -4.84 -7.56
N LYS A 18 3.70 -3.96 -8.42
CA LYS A 18 4.01 -4.00 -9.85
C LYS A 18 5.49 -3.69 -10.10
N ALA A 19 6.00 -4.12 -11.26
CA ALA A 19 7.38 -3.87 -11.66
C ALA A 19 7.76 -2.38 -11.64
N CYS A 20 6.82 -1.48 -11.91
CA CYS A 20 7.03 -0.03 -11.85
C CYS A 20 7.03 0.56 -10.42
N GLY A 21 6.57 -0.19 -9.41
CA GLY A 21 6.51 0.27 -8.01
C GLY A 21 5.12 0.65 -7.51
N SER A 22 4.07 0.54 -8.33
CA SER A 22 2.70 0.81 -7.90
C SER A 22 1.97 -0.44 -7.40
N TRP A 23 0.82 -0.22 -6.75
CA TRP A 23 -0.17 -1.27 -6.49
C TRP A 23 -1.47 -0.99 -7.23
N GLU A 24 -2.25 -2.05 -7.41
CA GLU A 24 -3.62 -1.97 -7.87
C GLU A 24 -4.58 -2.23 -6.71
N LEU A 25 -5.71 -1.52 -6.69
CA LEU A 25 -6.72 -1.71 -5.67
C LEU A 25 -7.49 -3.02 -5.91
N THR A 26 -6.92 -4.12 -5.44
CA THR A 26 -7.50 -5.47 -5.52
C THR A 26 -8.05 -5.93 -4.16
N ASP A 27 -8.88 -6.98 -4.17
CA ASP A 27 -9.36 -7.59 -2.92
C ASP A 27 -8.22 -8.20 -2.10
N ALA A 28 -7.19 -8.72 -2.76
CA ALA A 28 -5.98 -9.21 -2.10
C ALA A 28 -5.23 -8.08 -1.36
N LEU A 29 -5.10 -6.91 -2.00
CA LEU A 29 -4.50 -5.75 -1.35
C LEU A 29 -5.34 -5.31 -0.14
N ALA A 30 -6.65 -5.16 -0.32
CA ALA A 30 -7.56 -4.74 0.74
C ALA A 30 -7.51 -5.70 1.93
N ALA A 31 -7.57 -7.01 1.68
CA ALA A 31 -7.43 -8.05 2.69
C ALA A 31 -6.08 -7.96 3.42
N CYS A 32 -4.98 -7.71 2.71
CA CYS A 32 -3.65 -7.51 3.31
C CYS A 32 -3.65 -6.33 4.29
N LEU A 33 -4.36 -5.25 3.97
CA LEU A 33 -4.53 -4.09 4.85
C LEU A 33 -5.55 -4.30 5.98
N ASN A 34 -6.24 -5.45 6.03
CA ASN A 34 -7.38 -5.75 6.92
C ASN A 34 -8.57 -4.78 6.76
N VAL A 35 -8.85 -4.35 5.52
CA VAL A 35 -9.98 -3.47 5.20
C VAL A 35 -10.72 -4.04 3.98
N SER A 36 -12.03 -3.83 3.87
CA SER A 36 -12.74 -4.23 2.64
C SER A 36 -12.41 -3.29 1.48
N LYS A 37 -12.44 -3.82 0.26
CA LYS A 37 -12.19 -3.03 -0.94
C LYS A 37 -13.17 -1.87 -1.08
N ASP A 38 -14.46 -2.09 -0.78
CA ASP A 38 -15.48 -1.03 -0.81
C ASP A 38 -15.17 0.12 0.12
N VAL A 39 -14.67 -0.16 1.33
CA VAL A 39 -14.27 0.90 2.27
C VAL A 39 -13.11 1.72 1.71
N LEU A 40 -12.12 1.06 1.10
CA LEU A 40 -10.99 1.75 0.48
C LEU A 40 -11.40 2.58 -0.74
N VAL A 41 -12.32 2.07 -1.57
CA VAL A 41 -12.87 2.81 -2.72
C VAL A 41 -13.63 4.05 -2.25
N ASN A 42 -14.50 3.91 -1.25
CA ASN A 42 -15.31 5.01 -0.72
C ASN A 42 -14.50 6.03 0.07
N ALA A 43 -13.33 5.65 0.57
CA ALA A 43 -12.40 6.55 1.24
C ALA A 43 -11.55 7.40 0.27
N LYS A 44 -11.63 7.16 -1.05
CA LYS A 44 -10.90 7.96 -2.05
C LYS A 44 -11.35 9.43 -1.94
N PRO A 45 -10.42 10.40 -1.85
CA PRO A 45 -10.76 11.81 -1.73
C PRO A 45 -11.64 12.30 -2.89
N GLN A 46 -12.86 12.74 -2.59
CA GLN A 46 -13.79 13.28 -3.60
C GLN A 46 -13.35 14.63 -4.19
N SER A 47 -12.48 15.35 -3.48
CA SER A 47 -11.87 16.60 -3.96
C SER A 47 -10.89 16.40 -5.13
N ILE A 48 -10.51 15.15 -5.45
CA ILE A 48 -9.61 14.80 -6.54
C ILE A 48 -10.28 13.72 -7.40
N PRO A 49 -11.26 14.09 -8.25
CA PRO A 49 -12.06 13.12 -9.00
C PRO A 49 -11.20 12.23 -9.91
N ASP A 50 -10.19 12.83 -10.56
CA ASP A 50 -9.27 12.16 -11.50
C ASP A 50 -8.13 11.40 -10.83
N LEU A 51 -8.17 11.23 -9.49
CA LEU A 51 -7.16 10.43 -8.79
C LEU A 51 -7.23 8.98 -9.27
N GLY A 52 -6.17 8.53 -9.95
CA GLY A 52 -6.02 7.16 -10.43
C GLY A 52 -6.14 6.14 -9.30
N SER A 53 -6.78 5.01 -9.59
CA SER A 53 -6.98 3.95 -8.59
C SER A 53 -5.66 3.33 -8.12
N ASP A 54 -4.65 3.30 -8.98
CA ASP A 54 -3.30 2.84 -8.69
C ASP A 54 -2.52 3.82 -7.81
N ILE A 55 -2.65 5.13 -8.07
CA ILE A 55 -2.12 6.19 -7.20
C ILE A 55 -2.74 6.05 -5.80
N TRP A 56 -4.06 5.92 -5.73
CA TRP A 56 -4.76 5.75 -4.46
C TRP A 56 -4.33 4.50 -3.70
N ALA A 57 -4.27 3.35 -4.36
CA ALA A 57 -3.79 2.10 -3.77
C ALA A 57 -2.35 2.23 -3.25
N THR A 58 -1.48 2.86 -4.03
CA THR A 58 -0.07 3.07 -3.67
C THR A 58 0.07 3.97 -2.44
N VAL A 59 -0.71 5.05 -2.36
CA VAL A 59 -0.74 5.93 -1.18
C VAL A 59 -1.22 5.19 0.06
N LEU A 60 -2.28 4.38 -0.06
CA LEU A 60 -2.78 3.56 1.05
C LEU A 60 -1.72 2.61 1.60
N VAL A 61 -0.97 1.93 0.73
CA VAL A 61 0.15 1.06 1.13
C VAL A 61 1.24 1.84 1.85
N LEU A 62 1.65 2.99 1.32
CA LEU A 62 2.67 3.84 1.94
C LEU A 62 2.25 4.32 3.33
N VAL A 63 0.99 4.78 3.48
CA VAL A 63 0.45 5.19 4.78
C VAL A 63 0.40 4.01 5.75
N TRP A 64 0.01 2.82 5.28
CA TRP A 64 -0.03 1.62 6.11
C TRP A 64 1.36 1.20 6.58
N LEU A 65 2.37 1.18 5.70
CA LEU A 65 3.76 0.86 6.05
C LEU A 65 4.27 1.83 7.12
N SER A 66 4.15 3.13 6.87
CA SER A 66 4.59 4.18 7.80
C SER A 66 3.83 4.18 9.13
N GLY A 67 2.60 3.66 9.18
CA GLY A 67 1.78 3.63 10.40
C GLY A 67 1.85 2.31 11.18
N LYS A 68 1.92 1.17 10.48
CA LYS A 68 1.86 -0.17 11.09
C LYS A 68 3.23 -0.83 11.24
N LEU A 69 4.22 -0.44 10.44
CA LEU A 69 5.58 -0.96 10.47
C LEU A 69 6.62 0.15 10.68
N PHE A 70 6.24 1.28 11.28
CA PHE A 70 7.12 2.43 11.49
C PHE A 70 8.45 2.08 12.21
N ASN A 71 8.44 1.04 13.04
CA ASN A 71 9.60 0.59 13.81
C ASN A 71 10.47 -0.46 13.09
N ARG A 72 10.17 -0.76 11.83
CA ARG A 72 10.85 -1.74 10.96
C ARG A 72 11.10 -1.14 9.57
N GLU A 73 11.37 0.16 9.51
CA GLU A 73 11.52 0.91 8.26
C GLU A 73 12.60 0.33 7.34
N ASP A 74 13.68 -0.16 7.93
CA ASP A 74 14.76 -0.88 7.25
C ASP A 74 14.27 -2.09 6.43
N GLU A 75 13.15 -2.70 6.81
CA GLU A 75 12.61 -3.85 6.09
C GLU A 75 11.74 -3.48 4.87
N TRP A 76 11.16 -2.27 4.85
CA TRP A 76 10.21 -1.86 3.81
C TRP A 76 10.59 -0.58 3.06
N GLU A 77 11.65 0.11 3.47
CA GLU A 77 12.09 1.37 2.85
C GLU A 77 12.35 1.21 1.35
N MET A 78 12.89 0.06 0.92
CA MET A 78 13.21 -0.19 -0.49
C MET A 78 11.94 -0.22 -1.36
N ILE A 79 10.91 -0.96 -0.93
CA ILE A 79 9.65 -1.02 -1.66
C ILE A 79 8.93 0.33 -1.64
N ALA A 80 9.00 1.05 -0.52
CA ALA A 80 8.39 2.37 -0.41
C ALA A 80 9.12 3.40 -1.30
N ASN A 81 10.44 3.37 -1.38
CA ASN A 81 11.24 4.29 -2.20
C ASN A 81 10.96 4.09 -3.69
N LYS A 82 10.86 2.84 -4.16
CA LYS A 82 10.43 2.54 -5.53
C LYS A 82 9.07 3.16 -5.86
N SER A 83 8.12 3.03 -4.94
CA SER A 83 6.77 3.59 -5.06
C SER A 83 6.76 5.12 -5.08
N LYS A 84 7.57 5.74 -4.19
CA LYS A 84 7.74 7.20 -4.14
C LYS A 84 8.38 7.73 -5.43
N CYS A 85 9.32 7.00 -6.04
CA CYS A 85 9.89 7.35 -7.34
C CYS A 85 8.84 7.29 -8.45
N TRP A 86 8.04 6.22 -8.50
CA TRP A 86 6.95 6.08 -9.46
C TRP A 86 5.90 7.19 -9.34
N LEU A 87 5.48 7.55 -8.11
CA LEU A 87 4.51 8.63 -7.87
C LEU A 87 4.98 10.03 -8.32
N LYS A 88 6.30 10.24 -8.42
CA LYS A 88 6.91 11.50 -8.86
C LYS A 88 7.20 11.53 -10.37
N SER A 89 6.94 10.41 -11.07
CA SER A 89 7.22 10.26 -12.50
C SER A 89 6.12 10.88 -13.37
#